data_AF-A0A7Y6DWP2-F1
#
_entry.id   AF-A0A7Y6DWP2-F1
#
_cell.length_a   1.000
_cell.length_b   1.000
_cell.length_c   1.000
_cell.angle_alpha   90.00
_cell.angle_beta   90.00
_cell.angle_gamma   90.00
#
_symmetry.space_group_name_H-M   'P 1'
#
loop_
_entity.id
_entity.type
_entity.pdbx_description
1 polymer ?
#
loop_
_entity_poly.entity_id
_entity_poly.type
_entity_poly.pdbx_seq_one_letter_code
_entity_poly.pdbx_strand_id
1 'polypeptide(L)'
;MLRWLTAGESHGPALTGILEGVPAGVDITTEDIRSALARRRLGYGRGARMKFEQDEVQLLGGVRHGRTQGGPVSVQIGNTEWPKWVEVMSADPVEDPDVLLRARNAPLTRPRPGHADLVGMRKYGFDDARPVLERASARETATRVALGTVAAAFLAQAAGVHLVSHVVGIGPVSTPDGAALPTPDDVAALDADPVRCFDPATSAAMVAEIDECHKDGDTLGGVVEVLVYGLPSGLGSYVHADRRLDGRLAATLMGIQAIKGVEVGDGFRTATRRGSQAHDEIERDVTGRIVRRTNRAGGLEGGMTNGEILRVRAAMKPISTVPRALDTVDTATGEAAKAQHQRSDVCAVPPAAVVAEAMVALVVAEALLEKTGGDSVAEVRRNLAAYVAAIPTLLS
;
A
#
# COMPACT_ATOMS: atom_id res chain seq x y z
N MET A 1 9.80 15.32 11.56
CA MET A 1 9.76 14.56 10.29
C MET A 1 8.95 13.31 10.58
N LEU A 2 7.93 13.01 9.77
CA LEU A 2 7.12 11.81 9.98
C LEU A 2 7.89 10.58 9.53
N ARG A 3 7.97 9.53 10.35
CA ARG A 3 8.72 8.31 10.05
C ARG A 3 7.92 7.10 10.47
N TRP A 4 8.02 6.01 9.72
CA TRP A 4 7.36 4.75 10.06
C TRP A 4 8.31 3.57 9.98
N LEU A 5 8.08 2.61 10.88
CA LEU A 5 8.80 1.35 10.94
C LEU A 5 7.79 0.21 11.16
N THR A 6 8.06 -0.94 10.55
CA THR A 6 7.26 -2.16 10.73
C THR A 6 8.16 -3.30 11.16
N ALA A 7 7.63 -4.18 12.01
CA ALA A 7 8.29 -5.39 12.46
C ALA A 7 7.29 -6.55 12.61
N GLY A 8 7.83 -7.76 12.71
CA GLY A 8 7.07 -9.00 12.84
C GLY A 8 7.09 -9.86 11.58
N GLU A 9 7.04 -11.15 11.84
CA GLU A 9 7.01 -12.26 10.90
C GLU A 9 5.57 -12.69 10.60
N SER A 10 5.34 -13.26 9.41
CA SER A 10 4.01 -13.70 8.96
C SER A 10 3.36 -14.71 9.91
N HIS A 11 4.16 -15.56 10.53
CA HIS A 11 3.73 -16.56 11.50
C HIS A 11 4.29 -16.32 12.92
N GLY A 12 4.87 -15.15 13.19
CA GLY A 12 5.20 -14.71 14.54
C GLY A 12 3.96 -14.40 15.39
N PRO A 13 4.13 -14.04 16.67
CA PRO A 13 2.99 -13.82 17.58
C PRO A 13 2.16 -12.59 17.21
N ALA A 14 2.79 -11.55 16.68
CA ALA A 14 2.15 -10.32 16.28
C ALA A 14 3.01 -9.56 15.27
N LEU A 15 2.38 -8.62 14.57
CA LEU A 15 3.07 -7.54 13.87
C LEU A 15 3.08 -6.30 14.74
N THR A 16 4.11 -5.47 14.61
CA THR A 16 4.17 -4.17 15.28
C THR A 16 4.54 -3.06 14.30
N GLY A 17 4.01 -1.87 14.53
CA GLY A 17 4.27 -0.67 13.75
C GLY A 17 4.47 0.53 14.65
N ILE A 18 5.41 1.38 14.28
CA ILE A 18 5.65 2.67 14.94
C ILE A 18 5.51 3.77 13.89
N LEU A 19 4.68 4.76 14.16
CA LEU A 19 4.62 6.01 13.43
C LEU A 19 5.07 7.15 14.36
N GLU A 20 6.22 7.73 14.05
CA GLU A 20 6.87 8.79 14.82
C GLU A 20 6.71 10.13 14.09
N GLY A 21 6.61 11.22 14.86
CA GLY A 21 6.43 12.57 14.32
C GLY A 21 4.99 12.93 13.94
N VAL A 22 3.99 12.18 14.42
CA VAL A 22 2.56 12.53 14.26
C VAL A 22 2.22 13.68 15.22
N PRO A 23 1.62 14.79 14.75
CA PRO A 23 1.18 15.86 15.64
C PRO A 23 0.17 15.38 16.69
N ALA A 24 0.12 16.07 17.83
CA ALA A 24 -0.91 15.85 18.83
C ALA A 24 -2.29 16.29 18.34
N GLY A 25 -3.32 15.57 18.78
CA GLY A 25 -4.73 15.92 18.54
C GLY A 25 -5.37 15.34 17.29
N VAL A 26 -4.75 14.34 16.65
CA VAL A 26 -5.41 13.54 15.61
C VAL A 26 -6.38 12.58 16.30
N ASP A 27 -7.68 12.70 16.00
CA ASP A 27 -8.71 11.77 16.45
C ASP A 27 -8.53 10.42 15.72
N ILE A 28 -8.28 9.34 16.47
CA ILE A 28 -8.06 7.99 15.94
C ILE A 28 -8.36 6.93 17.01
N THR A 29 -8.99 5.83 16.59
CA THR A 29 -9.36 4.71 17.43
C THR A 29 -8.83 3.37 16.89
N THR A 30 -8.89 2.33 17.72
CA THR A 30 -8.59 0.97 17.27
C THR A 30 -9.62 0.46 16.26
N GLU A 31 -10.86 0.98 16.28
CA GLU A 31 -11.90 0.59 15.32
C GLU A 31 -11.61 1.14 13.93
N ASP A 32 -11.11 2.38 13.83
CA ASP A 32 -10.70 2.96 12.53
C ASP A 32 -9.64 2.08 11.86
N ILE A 33 -8.64 1.64 12.63
CA ILE A 33 -7.58 0.74 12.16
C ILE A 33 -8.16 -0.64 11.81
N ARG A 34 -9.04 -1.20 12.65
CA ARG A 34 -9.67 -2.51 12.40
C ARG A 34 -10.50 -2.49 11.12
N SER A 35 -11.23 -1.42 10.87
CA SER A 35 -12.02 -1.20 9.64
C SER A 35 -11.11 -1.12 8.40
N ALA A 36 -10.00 -0.39 8.46
CA ALA A 36 -9.03 -0.36 7.37
C ALA A 36 -8.38 -1.73 7.11
N LEU A 37 -8.06 -2.50 8.16
CA LEU A 37 -7.56 -3.87 8.04
C LEU A 37 -8.62 -4.81 7.46
N ALA A 38 -9.90 -4.61 7.79
CA ALA A 38 -11.00 -5.35 7.17
C ALA A 38 -11.08 -5.08 5.65
N ARG A 39 -10.91 -3.83 5.21
CA ARG A 39 -10.80 -3.49 3.78
C ARG A 39 -9.65 -4.22 3.10
N ARG A 40 -8.49 -4.31 3.77
CA ARG A 40 -7.33 -5.10 3.29
C ARG A 40 -7.62 -6.60 3.18
N ARG A 41 -8.69 -7.13 3.79
CA ARG A 41 -9.11 -8.55 3.66
C ARG A 41 -10.07 -8.81 2.49
N LEU A 42 -10.64 -7.77 1.89
CA LEU A 42 -11.55 -7.88 0.75
C LEU A 42 -10.83 -8.33 -0.55
N GLY A 43 -11.62 -8.69 -1.56
CA GLY A 43 -11.18 -9.06 -2.90
C GLY A 43 -11.57 -10.48 -3.32
N TYR A 44 -12.14 -10.60 -4.52
CA TYR A 44 -12.40 -11.87 -5.20
C TYR A 44 -11.09 -12.55 -5.63
N GLY A 45 -11.09 -13.88 -5.69
CA GLY A 45 -9.89 -14.67 -5.98
C GLY A 45 -8.93 -14.86 -4.80
N ARG A 46 -9.31 -14.43 -3.59
CA ARG A 46 -8.52 -14.66 -2.38
C ARG A 46 -8.74 -16.03 -1.76
N GLY A 47 -7.67 -16.58 -1.18
CA GLY A 47 -7.66 -17.85 -0.49
C GLY A 47 -8.51 -17.84 0.77
N ALA A 48 -9.07 -19.00 1.10
CA ALA A 48 -10.00 -19.20 2.21
C ALA A 48 -9.47 -18.68 3.57
N ARG A 49 -8.15 -18.67 3.77
CA ARG A 49 -7.48 -18.21 5.01
C ARG A 49 -7.91 -16.80 5.43
N MET A 50 -8.11 -15.91 4.48
CA MET A 50 -8.39 -14.49 4.77
C MET A 50 -9.80 -14.25 5.32
N LYS A 51 -10.70 -15.23 5.20
CA LYS A 51 -12.06 -15.16 5.76
C LYS A 51 -12.10 -15.40 7.27
N PHE A 52 -11.09 -16.04 7.84
CA PHE A 52 -11.05 -16.45 9.26
C PHE A 52 -10.04 -15.65 10.08
N GLU A 53 -9.02 -15.07 9.44
CA GLU A 53 -7.99 -14.29 10.09
C GLU A 53 -8.59 -12.97 10.61
N GLN A 54 -8.74 -12.86 11.93
CA GLN A 54 -9.08 -11.61 12.60
C GLN A 54 -7.81 -10.91 13.07
N ASP A 55 -7.70 -9.62 12.73
CA ASP A 55 -6.63 -8.77 13.18
C ASP A 55 -7.00 -8.19 14.56
N GLU A 56 -6.37 -8.68 15.62
CA GLU A 56 -6.52 -8.11 16.96
C GLU A 56 -5.62 -6.86 17.08
N VAL A 57 -6.23 -5.69 16.99
CA VAL A 57 -5.50 -4.40 17.01
C VAL A 57 -5.42 -3.84 18.42
N GLN A 58 -4.20 -3.49 18.84
CA GLN A 58 -3.93 -2.77 20.07
C GLN A 58 -3.11 -1.50 19.80
N LEU A 59 -3.50 -0.38 20.40
CA LEU A 59 -2.70 0.84 20.46
C LEU A 59 -1.90 0.82 21.76
N LEU A 60 -0.60 0.55 21.67
CA LEU A 60 0.28 0.37 22.82
C LEU A 60 0.84 1.71 23.36
N GLY A 61 0.84 2.75 22.52
CA GLY A 61 1.40 4.05 22.89
C GLY A 61 1.06 5.14 21.88
N GLY A 62 1.23 6.40 22.29
CA GLY A 62 1.04 7.57 21.45
C GLY A 62 -0.40 8.06 21.31
N VAL A 63 -1.40 7.28 21.71
CA VAL A 63 -2.82 7.66 21.69
C VAL A 63 -3.43 7.59 23.09
N ARG A 64 -4.18 8.62 23.49
CA ARG A 64 -4.93 8.67 24.75
C ARG A 64 -6.32 9.23 24.50
N HIS A 65 -7.35 8.52 24.98
CA HIS A 65 -8.77 8.88 24.80
C HIS A 65 -9.14 9.16 23.33
N GLY A 66 -8.64 8.33 22.42
CA GLY A 66 -8.90 8.47 20.99
C GLY A 66 -8.14 9.61 20.30
N ARG A 67 -7.10 10.17 20.93
CA ARG A 67 -6.30 11.28 20.37
C ARG A 67 -4.81 11.03 20.43
N THR A 68 -4.09 11.35 19.36
CA THR A 68 -2.62 11.32 19.36
C THR A 68 -2.05 12.35 20.36
N GLN A 69 -0.93 12.01 20.98
CA GLN A 69 -0.29 12.82 22.02
C GLN A 69 0.98 13.55 21.54
N GLY A 70 1.37 13.42 20.27
CA GLY A 70 2.61 13.97 19.71
C GLY A 70 3.81 13.02 19.78
N GLY A 71 3.81 12.09 20.76
CA GLY A 71 4.79 11.01 20.82
C GLY A 71 4.53 9.88 19.80
N PRO A 72 5.44 8.90 19.68
CA PRO A 72 5.31 7.81 18.74
C PRO A 72 4.01 7.01 18.94
N VAL A 73 3.25 6.81 17.86
CA VAL A 73 2.07 5.94 17.84
C VAL A 73 2.54 4.51 17.61
N SER A 74 2.31 3.64 18.58
CA SER A 74 2.67 2.23 18.53
C SER A 74 1.42 1.37 18.35
N VAL A 75 1.40 0.55 17.30
CA VAL A 75 0.31 -0.37 16.98
C VAL A 75 0.84 -1.79 17.01
N GLN A 76 0.09 -2.70 17.64
CA GLN A 76 0.28 -4.14 17.55
C GLN A 76 -0.92 -4.79 16.86
N ILE A 77 -0.65 -5.77 16.00
CA ILE A 77 -1.66 -6.58 15.32
C ILE A 77 -1.38 -8.05 15.65
N GLY A 78 -2.22 -8.65 16.50
CA GLY A 78 -2.08 -10.04 16.92
C GLY A 78 -2.23 -11.03 15.76
N ASN A 79 -1.51 -12.15 15.84
CA ASN A 79 -1.66 -13.27 14.91
C ASN A 79 -2.52 -14.38 15.54
N THR A 80 -3.75 -14.52 15.05
CA THR A 80 -4.69 -15.54 15.53
C THR A 80 -4.22 -16.98 15.30
N GLU A 81 -3.28 -17.20 14.38
CA GLU A 81 -2.71 -18.52 14.11
C GLU A 81 -1.45 -18.82 14.94
N TRP A 82 -0.97 -17.87 15.76
CA TRP A 82 0.22 -18.04 16.61
C TRP A 82 0.26 -19.36 17.40
N PRO A 83 -0.85 -19.87 17.99
CA PRO A 83 -0.83 -21.15 18.70
C PRO A 83 -0.31 -22.34 17.89
N LYS A 84 -0.37 -22.28 16.55
CA LYS A 84 0.13 -23.34 15.65
C LYS A 84 1.62 -23.19 15.30
N TRP A 85 2.25 -22.10 15.71
CA TRP A 85 3.61 -21.71 15.33
C TRP A 85 4.52 -21.46 16.53
N VAL A 86 4.02 -21.60 17.76
CA VAL A 86 4.74 -21.29 19.02
C VAL A 86 6.14 -21.91 19.05
N GLU A 87 6.27 -23.18 18.70
CA GLU A 87 7.56 -23.89 18.75
C GLU A 87 8.44 -23.52 17.55
N VAL A 88 7.87 -23.54 16.33
CA VAL A 88 8.59 -23.32 15.05
C VAL A 88 9.14 -21.90 14.93
N MET A 89 8.40 -20.93 15.46
CA MET A 89 8.71 -19.51 15.40
C MET A 89 9.05 -18.96 16.80
N SER A 90 9.46 -19.83 17.73
CA SER A 90 9.89 -19.44 19.07
C SER A 90 11.04 -18.44 18.96
N ALA A 91 10.96 -17.34 19.72
CA ALA A 91 12.05 -16.38 19.81
C ALA A 91 13.22 -16.93 20.65
N ASP A 92 12.90 -17.73 21.68
CA ASP A 92 13.87 -18.39 22.54
C ASP A 92 14.22 -19.78 22.01
N PRO A 93 15.41 -20.31 22.35
CA PRO A 93 15.76 -21.69 22.04
C PRO A 93 14.70 -22.68 22.57
N VAL A 94 14.33 -23.66 21.75
CA VAL A 94 13.42 -24.73 22.16
C VAL A 94 14.21 -25.78 22.96
N GLU A 95 13.80 -26.02 24.21
CA GLU A 95 14.52 -26.91 25.15
C GLU A 95 14.57 -28.38 24.69
N ASP A 96 13.50 -28.86 24.05
CA ASP A 96 13.39 -30.20 23.46
C ASP A 96 13.41 -30.12 21.93
N PRO A 97 14.57 -30.35 21.27
CA PRO A 97 14.70 -30.32 19.82
C PRO A 97 13.82 -31.35 19.10
N ASP A 98 13.38 -32.43 19.77
CA ASP A 98 12.55 -33.45 19.11
C ASP A 98 11.16 -32.91 18.77
N VAL A 99 10.68 -31.90 19.50
CA VAL A 99 9.44 -31.15 19.19
C VAL A 99 9.53 -30.45 17.83
N LEU A 100 10.75 -30.13 17.37
CA LEU A 100 11.00 -29.50 16.07
C LEU A 100 11.06 -30.51 14.91
N LEU A 101 11.02 -31.83 15.16
CA LEU A 101 10.96 -32.87 14.14
C LEU A 101 9.54 -33.06 13.55
N ARG A 102 8.78 -31.96 13.45
CA ARG A 102 7.42 -31.92 12.91
C ARG A 102 7.44 -31.41 11.47
N ALA A 103 6.49 -31.88 10.66
CA ALA A 103 6.37 -31.49 9.25
C ALA A 103 6.34 -29.97 9.02
N ARG A 104 5.83 -29.19 9.98
CA ARG A 104 5.75 -27.72 9.90
C ARG A 104 7.12 -27.03 9.97
N ASN A 105 8.10 -27.63 10.66
CA ASN A 105 9.46 -27.12 10.78
C ASN A 105 10.41 -27.71 9.73
N ALA A 106 9.89 -28.47 8.75
CA ALA A 106 10.72 -28.98 7.68
C ALA A 106 11.44 -27.81 6.96
N PRO A 107 12.75 -27.93 6.67
CA PRO A 107 13.50 -26.90 5.95
C PRO A 107 12.88 -26.60 4.59
N LEU A 108 12.86 -25.32 4.20
CA LEU A 108 12.39 -24.87 2.89
C LEU A 108 13.57 -24.56 2.00
N THR A 109 14.02 -25.58 1.29
CA THR A 109 15.22 -25.53 0.43
C THR A 109 14.89 -25.30 -1.05
N ARG A 110 13.61 -25.12 -1.39
CA ARG A 110 13.13 -24.97 -2.77
C ARG A 110 12.61 -23.54 -2.99
N PRO A 111 13.51 -22.58 -3.26
CA PRO A 111 13.14 -21.18 -3.37
C PRO A 111 12.16 -20.97 -4.52
N ARG A 112 11.16 -20.11 -4.30
CA ARG A 112 10.11 -19.83 -5.28
C ARG A 112 10.56 -18.77 -6.28
N PRO A 113 10.48 -19.03 -7.60
CA PRO A 113 10.74 -18.01 -8.60
C PRO A 113 9.87 -16.77 -8.39
N GLY A 114 10.50 -15.59 -8.46
CA GLY A 114 9.84 -14.32 -8.20
C GLY A 114 9.69 -13.95 -6.71
N HIS A 115 10.06 -14.79 -5.76
CA HIS A 115 10.07 -14.43 -4.34
C HIS A 115 11.47 -14.05 -3.85
N ALA A 116 11.54 -13.61 -2.59
CA ALA A 116 12.78 -13.23 -1.94
C ALA A 116 13.67 -14.44 -1.61
N ASP A 117 13.11 -15.65 -1.56
CA ASP A 117 13.72 -16.87 -1.02
C ASP A 117 15.21 -17.05 -1.39
N LEU A 118 15.54 -17.31 -2.67
CA LEU A 118 16.91 -17.62 -3.08
C LEU A 118 17.89 -16.46 -2.80
N VAL A 119 17.48 -15.24 -3.12
CA VAL A 119 18.34 -14.06 -2.96
C VAL A 119 18.53 -13.73 -1.47
N GLY A 120 17.49 -13.89 -0.66
CA GLY A 120 17.54 -13.73 0.78
C GLY A 120 18.42 -14.78 1.44
N MET A 121 18.25 -16.06 1.09
CA MET A 121 19.09 -17.15 1.58
C MET A 121 20.57 -16.87 1.31
N ARG A 122 20.91 -16.51 0.08
CA ARG A 122 22.29 -16.13 -0.29
C ARG A 122 22.79 -14.90 0.45
N LYS A 123 21.94 -13.87 0.61
CA LYS A 123 22.31 -12.61 1.25
C LYS A 123 22.62 -12.76 2.73
N TYR A 124 21.86 -13.61 3.42
CA TYR A 124 21.94 -13.76 4.87
C TYR A 124 22.61 -15.08 5.32
N GLY A 125 23.03 -15.92 4.37
CA GLY A 125 23.70 -17.18 4.65
C GLY A 125 22.78 -18.25 5.24
N PHE A 126 21.50 -18.26 4.87
CA PHE A 126 20.54 -19.26 5.33
C PHE A 126 20.51 -20.49 4.41
N ASP A 127 20.43 -21.66 5.01
CA ASP A 127 20.14 -22.95 4.36
C ASP A 127 18.62 -23.25 4.28
N ASP A 128 17.81 -22.55 5.08
CA ASP A 128 16.35 -22.55 5.06
C ASP A 128 15.79 -21.20 4.56
N ALA A 129 14.80 -21.22 3.66
CA ALA A 129 14.08 -20.03 3.22
C ALA A 129 13.12 -19.46 4.27
N ARG A 130 12.81 -20.17 5.37
CA ARG A 130 11.82 -19.73 6.36
C ARG A 130 12.11 -18.36 6.97
N PRO A 131 13.32 -18.04 7.47
CA PRO A 131 13.61 -16.70 7.99
C PRO A 131 13.40 -15.59 6.95
N VAL A 132 13.60 -15.90 5.66
CA VAL A 132 13.38 -14.96 4.55
C VAL A 132 11.90 -14.75 4.29
N LEU A 133 11.15 -15.84 4.05
CA LEU A 133 9.75 -15.75 3.62
C LEU A 133 8.86 -15.15 4.70
N GLU A 134 9.19 -15.40 5.98
CA GLU A 134 8.40 -14.94 7.11
C GLU A 134 8.35 -13.41 7.18
N ARG A 135 9.49 -12.76 6.91
CA ARG A 135 9.56 -11.28 6.86
C ARG A 135 9.18 -10.70 5.50
N ALA A 136 9.55 -11.38 4.40
CA ALA A 136 9.23 -10.92 3.04
C ALA A 136 7.74 -11.06 2.68
N SER A 137 6.98 -11.84 3.46
CA SER A 137 5.54 -12.03 3.30
C SER A 137 4.77 -10.70 3.25
N ALA A 138 3.76 -10.65 2.39
CA ALA A 138 2.84 -9.51 2.33
C ALA A 138 1.94 -9.40 3.59
N ARG A 139 2.04 -10.31 4.56
CA ARG A 139 1.39 -10.15 5.88
C ARG A 139 1.82 -8.87 6.57
N GLU A 140 3.08 -8.47 6.42
CA GLU A 140 3.64 -7.21 6.94
C GLU A 140 2.86 -5.96 6.50
N THR A 141 2.20 -5.98 5.34
CA THR A 141 1.39 -4.85 4.86
C THR A 141 0.18 -4.53 5.74
N ALA A 142 -0.23 -5.43 6.64
CA ALA A 142 -1.24 -5.11 7.65
C ALA A 142 -0.76 -3.95 8.54
N THR A 143 0.51 -3.98 8.98
CA THR A 143 1.09 -2.88 9.74
C THR A 143 1.12 -1.58 8.92
N ARG A 144 1.46 -1.65 7.64
CA ARG A 144 1.46 -0.48 6.75
C ARG A 144 0.08 0.16 6.67
N VAL A 145 -0.98 -0.64 6.53
CA VAL A 145 -2.37 -0.15 6.53
C VAL A 145 -2.73 0.49 7.86
N ALA A 146 -2.33 -0.11 8.98
CA ALA A 146 -2.59 0.48 10.29
C ALA A 146 -1.93 1.86 10.46
N LEU A 147 -0.65 2.00 10.09
CA LEU A 147 0.04 3.29 10.17
C LEU A 147 -0.49 4.30 9.15
N GLY A 148 -0.82 3.85 7.94
CA GLY A 148 -1.43 4.69 6.91
C GLY A 148 -2.82 5.19 7.30
N THR A 149 -3.57 4.45 8.13
CA THR A 149 -4.86 4.90 8.67
C THR A 149 -4.68 6.11 9.58
N VAL A 150 -3.65 6.10 10.44
CA VAL A 150 -3.30 7.27 11.28
C VAL A 150 -2.90 8.46 10.41
N ALA A 151 -2.10 8.22 9.35
CA ALA A 151 -1.69 9.27 8.43
C ALA A 151 -2.87 9.86 7.62
N ALA A 152 -3.80 9.03 7.16
CA ALA A 152 -5.01 9.47 6.47
C ALA A 152 -5.93 10.29 7.39
N ALA A 153 -6.10 9.86 8.65
CA ALA A 153 -6.85 10.62 9.65
C ALA A 153 -6.21 12.00 9.91
N PHE A 154 -4.88 12.05 10.03
CA PHE A 154 -4.14 13.31 10.14
C PHE A 154 -4.38 14.23 8.92
N LEU A 155 -4.26 13.70 7.70
CA LEU A 155 -4.46 14.46 6.46
C LEU A 155 -5.87 15.06 6.36
N ALA A 156 -6.90 14.26 6.67
CA ALA A 156 -8.28 14.71 6.67
C ALA A 156 -8.51 15.81 7.70
N GLN A 157 -8.03 15.62 8.93
CA GLN A 157 -8.29 16.57 10.02
C GLN A 157 -7.44 17.84 9.93
N ALA A 158 -6.20 17.75 9.44
CA ALA A 158 -5.30 18.90 9.37
C ALA A 158 -5.51 19.75 8.11
N ALA A 159 -5.83 19.12 6.97
CA ALA A 159 -5.84 19.78 5.67
C ALA A 159 -7.10 19.53 4.83
N GLY A 160 -8.06 18.72 5.29
CA GLY A 160 -9.22 18.34 4.46
C GLY A 160 -8.83 17.48 3.25
N VAL A 161 -7.71 16.76 3.36
CA VAL A 161 -7.19 15.89 2.29
C VAL A 161 -7.75 14.49 2.48
N HIS A 162 -8.33 13.95 1.40
CA HIS A 162 -9.00 12.65 1.41
C HIS A 162 -8.45 11.74 0.31
N LEU A 163 -8.35 10.44 0.60
CA LEU A 163 -7.81 9.45 -0.31
C LEU A 163 -8.87 8.40 -0.65
N VAL A 164 -8.76 7.84 -1.86
CA VAL A 164 -9.51 6.65 -2.28
C VAL A 164 -8.64 5.84 -3.25
N SER A 165 -8.78 4.52 -3.21
CA SER A 165 -8.09 3.61 -4.12
C SER A 165 -9.05 2.64 -4.79
N HIS A 166 -8.76 2.33 -6.05
CA HIS A 166 -9.53 1.40 -6.87
C HIS A 166 -8.64 0.61 -7.82
N VAL A 167 -9.17 -0.49 -8.33
CA VAL A 167 -8.49 -1.36 -9.30
C VAL A 167 -8.82 -0.90 -10.71
N VAL A 168 -7.78 -0.68 -11.51
CA VAL A 168 -7.89 -0.22 -12.91
C VAL A 168 -7.47 -1.29 -13.92
N GLY A 169 -6.90 -2.41 -13.47
CA GLY A 169 -6.67 -3.58 -14.32
C GLY A 169 -6.39 -4.86 -13.53
N ILE A 170 -6.81 -6.01 -14.07
CA ILE A 170 -6.45 -7.36 -13.61
C ILE A 170 -6.20 -8.22 -14.85
N GLY A 171 -5.06 -8.90 -14.90
CA GLY A 171 -4.67 -9.67 -16.09
C GLY A 171 -4.67 -8.80 -17.36
N PRO A 172 -5.25 -9.25 -18.48
CA PRO A 172 -5.39 -8.46 -19.71
C PRO A 172 -6.53 -7.43 -19.68
N VAL A 173 -7.39 -7.45 -18.65
CA VAL A 173 -8.57 -6.57 -18.55
C VAL A 173 -8.18 -5.25 -17.88
N SER A 174 -8.53 -4.12 -18.49
CA SER A 174 -8.27 -2.78 -17.96
C SER A 174 -9.43 -1.82 -18.18
N THR A 175 -9.56 -0.84 -17.28
CA THR A 175 -10.55 0.24 -17.40
C THR A 175 -10.27 1.09 -18.63
N PRO A 176 -11.30 1.53 -19.37
CA PRO A 176 -11.11 2.35 -20.56
C PRO A 176 -10.54 3.73 -20.24
N ASP A 177 -9.96 4.36 -21.26
CA ASP A 177 -9.47 5.73 -21.18
C ASP A 177 -10.60 6.71 -20.88
N GLY A 178 -10.40 7.57 -19.88
CA GLY A 178 -11.42 8.54 -19.47
C GLY A 178 -12.56 7.95 -18.63
N ALA A 179 -12.41 6.72 -18.13
CA ALA A 179 -13.32 6.17 -17.12
C ALA A 179 -13.49 7.14 -15.94
N ALA A 180 -14.69 7.16 -15.36
CA ALA A 180 -15.00 8.00 -14.21
C ALA A 180 -14.04 7.69 -13.04
N LEU A 181 -13.65 8.72 -12.30
CA LEU A 181 -12.81 8.57 -11.12
C LEU A 181 -13.71 8.47 -9.87
N PRO A 182 -13.50 7.48 -8.99
CA PRO A 182 -14.20 7.43 -7.71
C PRO A 182 -13.78 8.57 -6.80
N THR A 183 -14.71 9.03 -5.97
CA THR A 183 -14.46 10.00 -4.90
C THR A 183 -14.32 9.29 -3.55
N PRO A 184 -13.88 9.98 -2.49
CA PRO A 184 -13.84 9.42 -1.13
C PRO A 184 -15.21 8.93 -0.61
N ASP A 185 -16.33 9.44 -1.15
CA ASP A 185 -17.68 9.01 -0.77
C ASP A 185 -18.06 7.65 -1.39
N ASP A 186 -17.31 7.19 -2.42
CA ASP A 186 -17.57 5.95 -3.14
C ASP A 186 -16.91 4.72 -2.49
N VAL A 187 -16.20 4.88 -1.36
CA VAL A 187 -15.47 3.78 -0.70
C VAL A 187 -16.39 2.60 -0.37
N ALA A 188 -17.61 2.86 0.10
CA ALA A 188 -18.56 1.78 0.41
C ALA A 188 -18.96 0.98 -0.85
N ALA A 189 -19.13 1.65 -2.00
CA ALA A 189 -19.44 0.99 -3.26
C ALA A 189 -18.23 0.17 -3.77
N LEU A 190 -17.03 0.73 -3.66
CA LEU A 190 -15.78 0.02 -4.01
C LEU A 190 -15.53 -1.19 -3.10
N ASP A 191 -15.83 -1.08 -1.81
CA ASP A 191 -15.68 -2.17 -0.85
C ASP A 191 -16.70 -3.30 -1.10
N ALA A 192 -17.87 -2.98 -1.67
CA ALA A 192 -18.90 -3.94 -2.05
C ALA A 192 -18.62 -4.62 -3.41
N ASP A 193 -17.87 -3.96 -4.30
CA ASP A 193 -17.45 -4.52 -5.58
C ASP A 193 -16.46 -5.68 -5.39
N PRO A 194 -16.62 -6.83 -6.11
CA PRO A 194 -15.77 -8.00 -5.91
C PRO A 194 -14.28 -7.74 -6.10
N VAL A 195 -13.91 -6.81 -6.99
CA VAL A 195 -12.52 -6.52 -7.33
C VAL A 195 -12.12 -5.07 -7.01
N ARG A 196 -12.98 -4.31 -6.32
CA ARG A 196 -12.82 -2.87 -6.06
C ARG A 196 -12.59 -2.04 -7.32
N CYS A 197 -13.25 -2.37 -8.42
CA CYS A 197 -13.20 -1.58 -9.64
C CYS A 197 -14.41 -0.62 -9.69
N PHE A 198 -14.18 0.65 -10.02
CA PHE A 198 -15.26 1.64 -10.09
C PHE A 198 -16.09 1.54 -11.37
N ASP A 199 -15.57 0.92 -12.43
CA ASP A 199 -16.29 0.70 -13.68
C ASP A 199 -16.98 -0.69 -13.65
N PRO A 200 -18.32 -0.77 -13.61
CA PRO A 200 -19.02 -2.04 -13.41
C PRO A 200 -18.80 -3.06 -14.55
N ALA A 201 -18.70 -2.59 -15.80
CA ALA A 201 -18.46 -3.46 -16.94
C ALA A 201 -17.05 -4.07 -16.89
N THR A 202 -16.05 -3.26 -16.58
CA THR A 202 -14.68 -3.73 -16.37
C THR A 202 -14.59 -4.66 -15.17
N SER A 203 -15.27 -4.35 -14.07
CA SER A 203 -15.34 -5.22 -12.88
C SER A 203 -15.81 -6.64 -13.22
N ALA A 204 -16.93 -6.74 -13.94
CA ALA A 204 -17.47 -8.04 -14.36
C ALA A 204 -16.49 -8.82 -15.26
N ALA A 205 -15.79 -8.13 -16.17
CA ALA A 205 -14.77 -8.75 -17.02
C ALA A 205 -13.54 -9.22 -16.21
N MET A 206 -13.10 -8.45 -15.22
CA MET A 206 -12.01 -8.85 -14.31
C MET A 206 -12.39 -10.08 -13.47
N VAL A 207 -13.63 -10.18 -13.00
CA VAL A 207 -14.12 -11.37 -12.27
C VAL A 207 -14.09 -12.60 -13.17
N ALA A 208 -14.57 -12.49 -14.41
CA ALA A 208 -14.53 -13.60 -15.37
C ALA A 208 -13.08 -14.05 -15.66
N GLU A 209 -12.15 -13.10 -15.81
CA GLU A 209 -10.73 -13.41 -15.98
C GLU A 209 -10.13 -14.14 -14.77
N ILE A 210 -10.49 -13.74 -13.54
CA ILE A 210 -10.09 -14.45 -12.32
C ILE A 210 -10.65 -15.88 -12.30
N ASP A 211 -11.90 -16.07 -12.73
CA ASP A 211 -12.53 -17.40 -12.79
C ASP A 211 -11.85 -18.32 -13.80
N GLU A 212 -11.57 -17.84 -15.01
CA GLU A 212 -10.83 -18.61 -16.02
C GLU A 212 -9.42 -18.95 -15.55
N CYS A 213 -8.70 -17.96 -15.02
CA CYS A 213 -7.36 -18.18 -14.47
C CYS A 213 -7.37 -19.20 -13.31
N HIS A 214 -8.40 -19.18 -12.46
CA HIS A 214 -8.57 -20.16 -11.40
C HIS A 214 -8.78 -21.59 -11.93
N LYS A 215 -9.60 -21.75 -12.98
CA LYS A 215 -9.82 -23.05 -13.65
C LYS A 215 -8.53 -23.60 -14.24
N ASP A 216 -7.69 -22.73 -14.77
CA ASP A 216 -6.38 -23.08 -15.33
C ASP A 216 -5.30 -23.33 -14.26
N GLY A 217 -5.62 -23.04 -12.99
CA GLY A 217 -4.70 -23.22 -11.86
C GLY A 217 -3.55 -22.21 -11.84
N ASP A 218 -3.74 -21.04 -12.45
CA ASP A 218 -2.74 -19.96 -12.56
C ASP A 218 -3.07 -18.79 -11.62
N THR A 219 -2.34 -17.68 -11.74
CA THR A 219 -2.42 -16.51 -10.86
C THR A 219 -2.30 -15.20 -11.64
N LEU A 220 -2.94 -14.15 -11.16
CA LEU A 220 -3.02 -12.85 -11.84
C LEU A 220 -2.38 -11.72 -11.03
N GLY A 221 -1.81 -10.78 -11.78
CA GLY A 221 -1.45 -9.44 -11.33
C GLY A 221 -2.45 -8.42 -11.82
N GLY A 222 -2.10 -7.15 -11.71
CA GLY A 222 -2.97 -6.05 -12.12
C GLY A 222 -2.41 -4.68 -11.76
N VAL A 223 -3.25 -3.67 -11.90
CA VAL A 223 -2.89 -2.27 -11.65
C VAL A 223 -3.93 -1.65 -10.74
N VAL A 224 -3.45 -0.97 -9.70
CA VAL A 224 -4.27 -0.17 -8.77
C VAL A 224 -3.98 1.30 -8.98
N GLU A 225 -4.95 2.16 -8.72
CA GLU A 225 -4.80 3.62 -8.74
C GLU A 225 -5.23 4.19 -7.38
N VAL A 226 -4.42 5.10 -6.85
CA VAL A 226 -4.73 5.89 -5.66
C VAL A 226 -4.96 7.33 -6.10
N LEU A 227 -6.06 7.89 -5.61
CA LEU A 227 -6.49 9.26 -5.85
C LEU A 227 -6.44 10.03 -4.53
N VAL A 228 -5.86 11.23 -4.55
CA VAL A 228 -5.83 12.11 -3.37
C VAL A 228 -6.43 13.47 -3.72
N TYR A 229 -7.49 13.81 -3.00
CA TYR A 229 -8.31 14.98 -3.19
C TYR A 229 -7.97 16.05 -2.15
N GLY A 230 -8.14 17.33 -2.53
CA GLY A 230 -7.98 18.47 -1.63
C GLY A 230 -6.54 18.86 -1.31
N LEU A 231 -5.56 18.39 -2.07
CA LEU A 231 -4.15 18.73 -1.82
C LEU A 231 -3.90 20.22 -2.07
N PRO A 232 -3.22 20.92 -1.14
CA PRO A 232 -2.72 22.25 -1.44
C PRO A 232 -1.61 22.16 -2.50
N SER A 233 -1.50 23.18 -3.34
CA SER A 233 -0.36 23.31 -4.24
C SER A 233 0.95 23.45 -3.44
N GLY A 234 2.04 22.87 -3.94
CA GLY A 234 3.40 23.08 -3.42
C GLY A 234 3.85 22.17 -2.28
N LEU A 235 3.24 21.00 -2.07
CA LEU A 235 3.87 19.88 -1.34
C LEU A 235 4.92 19.21 -2.24
N GLY A 236 6.09 18.85 -1.68
CA GLY A 236 7.26 18.41 -2.45
C GLY A 236 8.15 19.58 -2.89
N SER A 237 9.18 19.31 -3.68
CA SER A 237 10.06 20.36 -4.21
C SER A 237 10.76 19.95 -5.49
N TYR A 238 10.96 20.92 -6.39
CA TYR A 238 11.78 20.75 -7.60
C TYR A 238 13.29 20.94 -7.35
N VAL A 239 13.65 21.47 -6.19
CA VAL A 239 15.00 22.00 -5.91
C VAL A 239 16.06 20.90 -5.89
N HIS A 240 15.73 19.74 -5.33
CA HIS A 240 16.58 18.54 -5.35
C HIS A 240 15.75 17.29 -5.64
N ALA A 241 16.39 16.29 -6.25
CA ALA A 241 15.71 15.11 -6.78
C ALA A 241 15.01 14.26 -5.71
N ASP A 242 15.61 14.14 -4.52
CA ASP A 242 15.08 13.41 -3.37
C ASP A 242 13.88 14.10 -2.71
N ARG A 243 13.69 15.40 -2.96
CA ARG A 243 12.55 16.18 -2.47
C ARG A 243 11.37 16.20 -3.44
N ARG A 244 11.53 15.64 -4.63
CA ARG A 244 10.45 15.50 -5.60
C ARG A 244 9.45 14.45 -5.10
N LEU A 245 8.18 14.84 -5.03
CA LEU A 245 7.14 14.01 -4.42
C LEU A 245 6.84 12.76 -5.24
N ASP A 246 6.90 12.84 -6.56
CA ASP A 246 6.80 11.69 -7.48
C ASP A 246 7.89 10.65 -7.20
N GLY A 247 9.15 11.07 -6.99
CA GLY A 247 10.25 10.19 -6.60
C GLY A 247 10.01 9.48 -5.26
N ARG A 248 9.52 10.22 -4.25
CA ARG A 248 9.17 9.67 -2.93
C ARG A 248 8.01 8.68 -2.99
N LEU A 249 6.95 9.01 -3.73
CA LEU A 249 5.80 8.16 -3.96
C LEU A 249 6.21 6.89 -4.73
N ALA A 250 7.00 7.03 -5.79
CA ALA A 250 7.51 5.91 -6.56
C ALA A 250 8.34 4.94 -5.71
N ALA A 251 9.29 5.46 -4.93
CA ALA A 251 10.11 4.63 -4.03
C ALA A 251 9.24 3.87 -3.03
N THR A 252 8.26 4.53 -2.43
CA THR A 252 7.40 3.95 -1.39
C THR A 252 6.44 2.90 -1.95
N LEU A 253 5.78 3.21 -3.08
CA LEU A 253 4.87 2.29 -3.77
C LEU A 253 5.63 1.07 -4.35
N MET A 254 6.79 1.28 -4.95
CA MET A 254 7.65 0.19 -5.44
C MET A 254 8.16 -0.71 -4.31
N GLY A 255 8.24 -0.18 -3.09
CA GLY A 255 8.58 -0.94 -1.87
C GLY A 255 7.45 -1.81 -1.32
N ILE A 256 6.26 -1.78 -1.92
CA ILE A 256 5.17 -2.74 -1.61
C ILE A 256 5.49 -4.08 -2.28
N GLN A 257 5.25 -5.17 -1.56
CA GLN A 257 5.47 -6.52 -2.05
C GLN A 257 4.75 -6.75 -3.40
N ALA A 258 5.47 -7.32 -4.36
CA ALA A 258 5.03 -7.60 -5.73
C ALA A 258 4.74 -6.39 -6.65
N ILE A 259 4.95 -5.13 -6.21
CA ILE A 259 4.92 -4.00 -7.15
C ILE A 259 6.16 -4.00 -8.04
N LYS A 260 5.95 -3.79 -9.34
CA LYS A 260 6.98 -3.81 -10.39
C LYS A 260 6.99 -2.56 -11.27
N GLY A 261 5.97 -1.71 -11.16
CA GLY A 261 5.85 -0.45 -11.91
C GLY A 261 5.07 0.57 -11.09
N VAL A 262 5.45 1.83 -11.19
CA VAL A 262 4.70 2.96 -10.61
C VAL A 262 4.58 4.06 -11.65
N GLU A 263 3.41 4.69 -11.73
CA GLU A 263 3.12 5.80 -12.62
C GLU A 263 2.48 6.95 -11.85
N VAL A 264 2.70 8.17 -12.33
CA VAL A 264 1.97 9.37 -11.89
C VAL A 264 1.13 9.87 -13.07
N GLY A 265 -0.14 10.14 -12.81
CA GLY A 265 -1.11 10.55 -13.84
C GLY A 265 -1.24 9.51 -14.94
N ASP A 266 -1.00 9.94 -16.17
CA ASP A 266 -1.02 9.08 -17.35
C ASP A 266 0.31 8.35 -17.60
N GLY A 267 1.36 8.58 -16.80
CA GLY A 267 2.53 7.70 -16.74
C GLY A 267 3.19 7.37 -18.09
N PHE A 268 3.37 6.08 -18.37
CA PHE A 268 3.95 5.59 -19.62
C PHE A 268 3.11 5.97 -20.84
N ARG A 269 1.79 6.17 -20.71
CA ARG A 269 0.96 6.70 -21.81
C ARG A 269 1.39 8.11 -22.19
N THR A 270 1.74 8.97 -21.22
CA THR A 270 2.28 10.32 -21.51
C THR A 270 3.55 10.25 -22.35
N ALA A 271 4.43 9.26 -22.14
CA ALA A 271 5.66 9.08 -22.91
C ALA A 271 5.43 8.76 -24.40
N THR A 272 4.21 8.35 -24.78
CA THR A 272 3.82 8.08 -26.17
C THR A 272 3.12 9.26 -26.85
N ARG A 273 2.82 10.34 -26.12
CA ARG A 273 2.14 11.53 -26.64
C ARG A 273 3.13 12.56 -27.15
N ARG A 274 2.68 13.36 -28.12
CA ARG A 274 3.37 14.62 -28.48
C ARG A 274 3.16 15.65 -27.38
N GLY A 275 4.12 16.56 -27.19
CA GLY A 275 4.03 17.62 -26.17
C GLY A 275 2.76 18.45 -26.25
N SER A 276 2.22 18.69 -27.45
CA SER A 276 0.96 19.40 -27.67
C SER A 276 -0.30 18.70 -27.11
N GLN A 277 -0.18 17.43 -26.70
CA GLN A 277 -1.27 16.62 -26.16
C GLN A 277 -0.91 15.97 -24.81
N ALA A 278 0.32 16.18 -24.33
CA ALA A 278 0.85 15.51 -23.15
C ALA A 278 0.54 16.24 -21.84
N HIS A 279 0.50 17.58 -21.91
CA HIS A 279 0.48 18.43 -20.73
C HIS A 279 -0.91 18.98 -20.42
N ASP A 280 -1.04 19.58 -19.24
CA ASP A 280 -2.27 20.15 -18.73
C ASP A 280 -2.23 21.68 -18.91
N GLU A 281 -3.03 22.18 -19.85
CA GLU A 281 -3.09 23.62 -20.12
C GLU A 281 -3.71 24.38 -18.95
N ILE A 282 -3.14 25.56 -18.66
CA ILE A 282 -3.51 26.42 -17.54
C ILE A 282 -4.41 27.55 -18.04
N GLU A 283 -5.54 27.76 -17.37
CA GLU A 283 -6.47 28.86 -17.65
C GLU A 283 -7.08 29.44 -16.38
N ARG A 284 -7.95 30.44 -16.52
CA ARG A 284 -8.74 30.98 -15.41
C ARG A 284 -10.20 30.51 -15.52
N ASP A 285 -10.76 30.08 -14.40
CA ASP A 285 -12.20 29.78 -14.30
C ASP A 285 -13.04 31.07 -14.24
N VAL A 286 -14.37 30.91 -14.18
CA VAL A 286 -15.32 32.04 -14.07
C VAL A 286 -15.17 32.86 -12.79
N THR A 287 -14.49 32.33 -11.78
CA THR A 287 -14.18 33.01 -10.51
C THR A 287 -12.82 33.71 -10.54
N GLY A 288 -12.06 33.55 -11.64
CA GLY A 288 -10.73 34.10 -11.83
C GLY A 288 -9.60 33.23 -11.27
N ARG A 289 -9.88 32.05 -10.72
CA ARG A 289 -8.87 31.14 -10.17
C ARG A 289 -8.14 30.38 -11.27
N ILE A 290 -6.86 30.13 -11.06
CA ILE A 290 -6.07 29.29 -11.96
C ILE A 290 -6.54 27.83 -11.87
N VAL A 291 -6.90 27.26 -13.02
CA VAL A 291 -7.33 25.85 -13.17
C VAL A 291 -6.59 25.20 -14.33
N ARG A 292 -6.60 23.86 -14.37
CA ARG A 292 -6.12 23.09 -15.52
C ARG A 292 -7.28 22.50 -16.32
N ARG A 293 -7.13 22.45 -17.64
CA ARG A 293 -8.12 21.83 -18.54
C ARG A 293 -8.18 20.32 -18.41
N THR A 294 -7.07 19.70 -18.06
CA THR A 294 -6.91 18.25 -17.91
C THR A 294 -6.02 17.94 -16.71
N ASN A 295 -5.93 16.67 -16.32
CA ASN A 295 -5.05 16.20 -15.26
C ASN A 295 -4.27 14.94 -15.69
N ARG A 296 -3.53 15.08 -16.81
CA ARG A 296 -2.65 14.06 -17.39
C ARG A 296 -1.38 13.89 -16.57
N ALA A 297 -0.91 14.97 -15.94
CA ALA A 297 0.22 14.98 -15.01
C ALA A 297 -0.11 14.31 -13.67
N GLY A 298 -1.40 14.07 -13.37
CA GLY A 298 -1.83 13.38 -12.16
C GLY A 298 -1.53 14.15 -10.89
N GLY A 299 -1.76 15.47 -10.92
CA GLY A 299 -1.61 16.34 -9.76
C GLY A 299 -0.17 16.74 -9.43
N LEU A 300 0.84 16.28 -10.17
CA LEU A 300 2.25 16.62 -9.94
C LEU A 300 2.91 17.29 -11.14
N GLU A 301 3.56 18.43 -10.90
CA GLU A 301 4.42 19.10 -11.87
C GLU A 301 5.74 19.49 -11.20
N GLY A 302 6.87 19.18 -11.85
CA GLY A 302 8.20 19.48 -11.29
C GLY A 302 8.48 18.79 -9.94
N GLY A 303 7.78 17.70 -9.62
CA GLY A 303 7.90 17.02 -8.33
C GLY A 303 7.10 17.66 -7.19
N MET A 304 6.13 18.52 -7.50
CA MET A 304 5.27 19.18 -6.50
C MET A 304 3.79 18.98 -6.82
N THR A 305 2.96 18.95 -5.79
CA THR A 305 1.50 19.04 -5.95
C THR A 305 1.11 20.34 -6.62
N ASN A 306 0.18 20.25 -7.57
CA ASN A 306 -0.20 21.38 -8.41
C ASN A 306 -1.63 21.89 -8.13
N GLY A 307 -2.33 21.26 -7.16
CA GLY A 307 -3.70 21.56 -6.75
C GLY A 307 -4.77 20.62 -7.34
N GLU A 308 -4.45 19.92 -8.44
CA GLU A 308 -5.33 18.89 -9.01
C GLU A 308 -5.31 17.61 -8.17
N ILE A 309 -6.21 16.68 -8.50
CA ILE A 309 -6.23 15.34 -7.91
C ILE A 309 -4.86 14.67 -8.15
N LEU A 310 -4.18 14.27 -7.08
CA LEU A 310 -2.99 13.44 -7.20
C LEU A 310 -3.42 12.04 -7.64
N ARG A 311 -2.83 11.54 -8.73
CA ARG A 311 -3.14 10.23 -9.29
C ARG A 311 -1.86 9.42 -9.39
N VAL A 312 -1.79 8.31 -8.69
CA VAL A 312 -0.65 7.38 -8.78
C VAL A 312 -1.11 5.96 -8.99
N ARG A 313 -0.45 5.23 -9.89
CA ARG A 313 -0.75 3.84 -10.19
C ARG A 313 0.39 2.93 -9.78
N ALA A 314 0.07 1.72 -9.35
CA ALA A 314 1.04 0.69 -9.01
C ALA A 314 0.71 -0.62 -9.72
N ALA A 315 1.65 -1.15 -10.49
CA ALA A 315 1.53 -2.41 -11.22
C ALA A 315 2.05 -3.55 -10.36
N MET A 316 1.13 -4.42 -9.93
CA MET A 316 1.40 -5.62 -9.14
C MET A 316 1.55 -6.83 -10.07
N LYS A 317 2.66 -7.55 -9.97
CA LYS A 317 2.79 -8.85 -10.65
C LYS A 317 1.93 -9.93 -9.95
N PRO A 318 1.64 -11.07 -10.60
CA PRO A 318 1.12 -12.23 -9.89
C PRO A 318 2.01 -12.60 -8.69
N ILE A 319 1.45 -12.59 -7.48
CA ILE A 319 2.21 -12.77 -6.23
C ILE A 319 2.19 -14.21 -5.71
N SER A 320 1.20 -15.00 -6.10
CA SER A 320 1.06 -16.38 -5.67
C SER A 320 1.89 -17.28 -6.57
N THR A 321 2.58 -18.26 -5.99
CA THR A 321 3.33 -19.24 -6.78
C THR A 321 2.34 -20.24 -7.40
N VAL A 322 2.37 -20.37 -8.71
CA VAL A 322 1.53 -21.31 -9.47
C VAL A 322 1.84 -22.75 -9.04
N PRO A 323 0.88 -23.51 -8.50
CA PRO A 323 1.13 -24.86 -8.01
C PRO A 323 1.69 -25.78 -9.10
N ARG A 324 2.85 -26.41 -8.83
CA ARG A 324 3.51 -27.41 -9.71
C ARG A 324 4.00 -26.92 -11.07
N ALA A 325 3.82 -25.65 -11.43
CA ALA A 325 4.26 -25.13 -12.73
C ALA A 325 5.75 -24.78 -12.75
N LEU A 326 6.24 -24.07 -11.73
CA LEU A 326 7.54 -23.40 -11.80
C LEU A 326 8.71 -24.30 -11.38
N ASP A 327 9.69 -24.41 -12.27
CA ASP A 327 10.97 -25.07 -11.99
C ASP A 327 11.82 -24.25 -11.01
N THR A 328 12.54 -24.96 -10.16
CA THR A 328 13.53 -24.41 -9.23
C THR A 328 14.64 -25.43 -8.98
N VAL A 329 15.54 -25.12 -8.06
CA VAL A 329 16.61 -26.02 -7.60
C VAL A 329 16.41 -26.26 -6.11
N ASP A 330 16.60 -27.49 -5.65
CA ASP A 330 16.68 -27.79 -4.22
C ASP A 330 18.08 -27.39 -3.72
N THR A 331 18.18 -26.39 -2.86
CA THR A 331 19.45 -25.85 -2.40
C THR A 331 20.21 -26.80 -1.47
N ALA A 332 19.56 -27.85 -0.94
CA ALA A 332 20.23 -28.86 -0.14
C ALA A 332 20.95 -29.93 -0.99
N THR A 333 20.39 -30.28 -2.16
CA THR A 333 20.94 -31.35 -3.02
C THR A 333 21.60 -30.83 -4.29
N GLY A 334 21.25 -29.62 -4.73
CA GLY A 334 21.64 -29.06 -6.03
C GLY A 334 20.81 -29.59 -7.22
N GLU A 335 19.82 -30.44 -6.97
CA GLU A 335 19.00 -31.07 -8.01
C GLU A 335 17.84 -30.18 -8.47
N ALA A 336 17.35 -30.43 -9.70
CA ALA A 336 16.14 -29.79 -10.20
C ALA A 336 14.92 -30.18 -9.36
N ALA A 337 14.07 -29.21 -9.06
CA ALA A 337 12.87 -29.38 -8.24
C ALA A 337 11.71 -28.52 -8.75
N LYS A 338 10.53 -28.70 -8.14
CA LYS A 338 9.37 -27.80 -8.34
C LYS A 338 9.19 -26.91 -7.12
N ALA A 339 8.88 -25.63 -7.38
CA ALA A 339 8.65 -24.65 -6.32
C ALA A 339 7.39 -25.00 -5.50
N GLN A 340 7.49 -24.83 -4.18
CA GLN A 340 6.35 -25.02 -3.27
C GLN A 340 5.55 -23.72 -3.16
N HIS A 341 4.23 -23.78 -3.31
CA HIS A 341 3.38 -22.63 -3.04
C HIS A 341 3.19 -22.46 -1.53
N GLN A 342 3.17 -21.20 -1.07
CA GLN A 342 2.93 -20.85 0.35
C GLN A 342 1.60 -20.12 0.56
N ARG A 343 0.92 -19.78 -0.54
CA ARG A 343 -0.39 -19.14 -0.58
C ARG A 343 -1.16 -19.64 -1.80
N SER A 344 -2.49 -19.52 -1.75
CA SER A 344 -3.41 -20.08 -2.75
C SER A 344 -4.38 -19.04 -3.33
N ASP A 345 -4.12 -17.75 -3.13
CA ASP A 345 -4.88 -16.69 -3.80
C ASP A 345 -4.59 -16.71 -5.31
N VAL A 346 -5.63 -16.59 -6.14
CA VAL A 346 -5.49 -16.38 -7.59
C VAL A 346 -5.08 -14.93 -7.86
N CYS A 347 -5.74 -13.98 -7.20
CA CYS A 347 -5.51 -12.55 -7.37
C CYS A 347 -5.48 -11.83 -6.02
N ALA A 348 -4.53 -10.91 -5.86
CA ALA A 348 -4.38 -10.08 -4.67
C ALA A 348 -4.29 -8.58 -4.99
N VAL A 349 -4.78 -8.17 -6.17
CA VAL A 349 -4.79 -6.77 -6.62
C VAL A 349 -5.75 -5.90 -5.80
N PRO A 350 -7.00 -6.33 -5.47
CA PRO A 350 -7.88 -5.52 -4.64
C PRO A 350 -7.32 -5.12 -3.26
N PRO A 351 -6.72 -6.03 -2.46
CA PRO A 351 -6.11 -5.62 -1.20
C PRO A 351 -4.82 -4.79 -1.41
N ALA A 352 -4.13 -4.94 -2.55
CA ALA A 352 -2.99 -4.08 -2.87
C ALA A 352 -3.39 -2.61 -3.09
N ALA A 353 -4.62 -2.34 -3.53
CA ALA A 353 -5.15 -0.98 -3.63
C ALA A 353 -5.20 -0.29 -2.25
N VAL A 354 -5.71 -1.00 -1.25
CA VAL A 354 -5.79 -0.52 0.15
C VAL A 354 -4.39 -0.31 0.74
N VAL A 355 -3.43 -1.19 0.43
CA VAL A 355 -2.03 -1.03 0.85
C VAL A 355 -1.40 0.18 0.16
N ALA A 356 -1.64 0.37 -1.14
CA ALA A 356 -1.13 1.53 -1.88
C ALA A 356 -1.70 2.84 -1.32
N GLU A 357 -3.00 2.90 -1.01
CA GLU A 357 -3.66 4.05 -0.36
C GLU A 357 -2.95 4.43 0.94
N ALA A 358 -2.69 3.45 1.80
CA ALA A 358 -1.98 3.65 3.07
C ALA A 358 -0.56 4.18 2.88
N MET A 359 0.18 3.66 1.90
CA MET A 359 1.55 4.12 1.61
C MET A 359 1.58 5.53 1.03
N VAL A 360 0.61 5.89 0.18
CA VAL A 360 0.46 7.26 -0.34
C VAL A 360 0.10 8.20 0.80
N ALA A 361 -0.81 7.82 1.71
CA ALA A 361 -1.15 8.62 2.87
C ALA A 361 0.07 8.95 3.74
N LEU A 362 0.94 7.98 4.00
CA LEU A 362 2.18 8.19 4.76
C LEU A 362 3.11 9.23 4.11
N VAL A 363 3.36 9.10 2.80
CA VAL A 363 4.23 10.03 2.06
C VAL A 363 3.64 11.43 1.98
N VAL A 364 2.34 11.54 1.74
CA VAL A 364 1.64 12.83 1.65
C VAL A 364 1.58 13.51 3.02
N ALA A 365 1.34 12.75 4.10
CA ALA A 365 1.39 13.27 5.47
C ALA A 365 2.78 13.79 5.85
N GLU A 366 3.83 13.05 5.48
CA GLU A 366 5.21 13.49 5.69
C GLU A 366 5.52 14.78 4.91
N ALA A 367 5.12 14.87 3.64
CA ALA A 367 5.34 16.05 2.81
C ALA A 367 4.53 17.28 3.29
N LEU A 368 3.32 17.07 3.80
CA LEU A 368 2.52 18.13 4.42
C LEU A 368 3.24 18.68 5.66
N LEU A 369 3.68 17.80 6.57
CA LEU A 369 4.38 18.19 7.79
C LEU A 369 5.73 18.85 7.52
N GLU A 370 6.47 18.40 6.50
CA GLU A 370 7.71 19.05 6.07
C GLU A 370 7.46 20.51 5.66
N LYS A 371 6.33 20.78 4.99
CA LYS A 371 5.97 22.12 4.53
C LYS A 371 5.42 23.01 5.64
N THR A 372 4.51 22.49 6.45
CA THR A 372 3.77 23.30 7.43
C THR A 372 4.45 23.35 8.79
N GLY A 373 5.31 22.38 9.11
CA GLY A 373 5.71 22.10 10.48
C GLY A 373 4.50 21.84 11.38
N GLY A 374 4.69 22.06 12.69
CA GLY A 374 3.65 22.04 13.70
C GLY A 374 3.61 20.78 14.53
N ASP A 375 3.41 20.95 15.85
CA ASP A 375 3.40 19.86 16.83
C ASP A 375 1.99 19.42 17.22
N SER A 376 0.97 20.16 16.77
CA SER A 376 -0.45 19.82 16.93
C SER A 376 -1.25 20.04 15.65
N VAL A 377 -2.36 19.30 15.50
CA VAL A 377 -3.26 19.44 14.33
C VAL A 377 -3.73 20.89 14.12
N ALA A 378 -4.03 21.61 15.22
CA ALA A 378 -4.47 22.99 15.15
C ALA A 378 -3.38 23.94 14.63
N GLU A 379 -2.12 23.69 15.03
CA GLU A 379 -0.98 24.45 14.54
C GLU A 379 -0.69 24.17 13.06
N VAL A 380 -0.67 22.90 12.66
CA VAL A 380 -0.52 22.49 11.25
C VAL A 380 -1.56 23.22 10.38
N ARG A 381 -2.83 23.20 10.81
CA ARG A 381 -3.93 23.85 10.10
C ARG A 381 -3.73 25.37 10.00
N ARG A 382 -3.30 26.03 11.08
CA ARG A 382 -3.00 27.47 11.08
C ARG A 382 -1.89 27.80 10.10
N ASN A 383 -0.81 27.03 10.10
CA ASN A 383 0.34 27.25 9.22
C ASN A 383 -0.03 27.01 7.75
N LEU A 384 -0.84 25.98 7.47
CA LEU A 384 -1.39 25.72 6.14
C LEU A 384 -2.28 26.87 5.66
N ALA A 385 -3.20 27.36 6.50
CA ALA A 385 -4.06 28.48 6.16
C ALA A 385 -3.25 29.75 5.85
N ALA A 386 -2.21 30.03 6.65
CA ALA A 386 -1.32 31.16 6.41
C ALA A 386 -0.54 31.00 5.09
N TYR A 387 -0.07 29.79 4.77
CA TYR A 387 0.58 29.51 3.50
C TYR A 387 -0.35 29.77 2.31
N VAL A 388 -1.58 29.24 2.34
CA VAL A 388 -2.56 29.43 1.26
C VAL A 388 -2.94 30.90 1.10
N ALA A 389 -3.16 31.62 2.21
CA ALA A 389 -3.48 33.05 2.18
C ALA A 389 -2.32 33.92 1.65
N ALA A 390 -1.08 33.44 1.74
CA ALA A 390 0.11 34.15 1.25
C ALA A 390 0.35 33.94 -0.26
N ILE A 391 -0.38 33.05 -0.93
CA ILE A 391 -0.28 32.88 -2.38
C ILE A 391 -0.76 34.18 -3.04
N PRO A 392 0.05 34.84 -3.90
CA PRO A 392 -0.36 36.07 -4.57
C PRO A 392 -1.68 35.86 -5.34
N THR A 393 -2.59 36.83 -5.28
CA THR A 393 -3.93 36.72 -5.90
C THR A 393 -3.88 36.43 -7.41
N LEU A 394 -2.81 36.82 -8.09
CA LEU A 394 -2.64 36.51 -9.52
C LEU A 394 -2.24 35.05 -9.79
N LEU A 395 -1.72 34.35 -8.77
CA LEU A 395 -1.28 32.95 -8.79
C LEU A 395 -2.28 31.99 -8.13
N SER A 396 -3.34 32.52 -7.50
CA SER A 396 -4.38 31.74 -6.81
C SER A 396 -5.45 31.16 -7.71
#